data_AF-A0A960FWP8-F1
#
_entry.id   AF-A0A960FWP8-F1
#
_cell.length_a   1.000
_cell.length_b   1.000
_cell.length_c   1.000
_cell.angle_alpha   90.00
_cell.angle_beta   90.00
_cell.angle_gamma   90.00
#
_symmetry.space_group_name_H-M   'P 1'
#
loop_
_entity.id
_entity.type
_entity.pdbx_description
1 polymer ?
#
loop_
_entity_poly.entity_id
_entity_poly.type
_entity_poly.pdbx_seq_one_letter_code
_entity_poly.pdbx_strand_id
1 'polypeptide(L)'
;MGKRAKASRSPLVGPDARVTGDAEVGEQARVLDHGRVSGRGRVAGRACIKDRGRVAGQAEVRERAVVSGNAWVYENALIKGSAEITDNACVFGDAVISGDARIGGFANVGPRARIKQSDHVVVYGPGVTTVKLVDPRNDDGPDVWTAYRTRKDGVRVMLGRRRKKLADAPEELLKLVTWTKV
;
A
#
# COMPACT_ATOMS: atom_id res chain seq x y z
N MET A 1 -37.87 -14.95 24.34
CA MET A 1 -37.02 -16.09 23.92
C MET A 1 -36.02 -15.58 22.89
N GLY A 2 -34.77 -15.30 23.30
CA GLY A 2 -33.77 -14.67 22.45
C GLY A 2 -33.15 -15.62 21.44
N LYS A 3 -32.98 -15.19 20.19
CA LYS A 3 -32.09 -15.85 19.23
C LYS A 3 -31.12 -14.83 18.64
N ARG A 4 -29.95 -14.85 19.28
CA ARG A 4 -28.63 -14.36 18.88
C ARG A 4 -28.53 -13.95 17.40
N ALA A 5 -28.15 -12.71 17.15
CA ALA A 5 -27.64 -12.27 15.86
C ALA A 5 -26.53 -13.23 15.41
N LYS A 6 -26.72 -13.90 14.27
CA LYS A 6 -25.61 -14.58 13.58
C LYS A 6 -24.62 -13.47 13.22
N ALA A 7 -23.51 -13.40 13.96
CA ALA A 7 -22.38 -12.60 13.53
C ALA A 7 -21.99 -13.11 12.14
N SER A 8 -22.37 -12.35 11.11
CA SER A 8 -22.10 -12.66 9.73
C SER A 8 -20.59 -12.78 9.56
N ARG A 9 -20.10 -13.97 9.20
CA ARG A 9 -18.76 -14.17 8.63
C ARG A 9 -18.78 -13.91 7.11
N SER A 10 -19.76 -13.14 6.64
CA SER A 10 -19.93 -12.80 5.23
C SER A 10 -19.40 -11.40 4.96
N PRO A 11 -18.80 -11.20 3.77
CA PRO A 11 -18.29 -9.90 3.38
C PRO A 11 -19.45 -8.91 3.22
N LEU A 12 -19.14 -7.62 3.34
CA LEU A 12 -20.05 -6.53 3.04
C LEU A 12 -19.54 -5.80 1.79
N VAL A 13 -20.31 -5.85 0.70
CA VAL A 13 -20.07 -5.06 -0.50
C VAL A 13 -21.16 -4.00 -0.58
N GLY A 14 -20.77 -2.73 -0.54
CA GLY A 14 -21.65 -1.57 -0.59
C GLY A 14 -22.29 -1.39 -1.97
N PRO A 15 -23.38 -0.60 -2.06
CA PRO A 15 -24.13 -0.44 -3.30
C PRO A 15 -23.33 0.18 -4.45
N ASP A 16 -22.37 1.06 -4.14
CA ASP A 16 -21.53 1.75 -5.13
C ASP A 16 -20.16 1.07 -5.35
N ALA A 17 -19.89 0.00 -4.59
CA ALA A 17 -18.66 -0.76 -4.68
C ALA A 17 -18.69 -1.69 -5.89
N ARG A 18 -17.50 -2.00 -6.44
CA ARG A 18 -17.39 -2.88 -7.61
C ARG A 18 -16.44 -4.04 -7.32
N VAL A 19 -16.96 -5.26 -7.44
CA VAL A 19 -16.18 -6.50 -7.44
C VAL A 19 -16.39 -7.16 -8.80
N THR A 20 -15.32 -7.31 -9.60
CA THR A 20 -15.43 -7.76 -11.00
C THR A 20 -14.31 -8.72 -11.39
N GLY A 21 -14.51 -9.57 -12.40
CA GLY A 21 -13.54 -10.59 -12.79
C GLY A 21 -13.54 -11.77 -11.81
N ASP A 22 -12.39 -12.42 -11.65
CA ASP A 22 -12.15 -13.51 -10.69
C ASP A 22 -11.83 -12.99 -9.27
N ALA A 23 -12.30 -11.78 -8.93
CA ALA A 23 -12.03 -11.14 -7.65
C ALA A 23 -12.76 -11.85 -6.51
N GLU A 24 -12.07 -12.04 -5.39
CA GLU A 24 -12.63 -12.73 -4.23
C GLU A 24 -12.69 -11.77 -3.04
N VAL A 25 -13.89 -11.62 -2.47
CA VAL A 25 -14.11 -10.89 -1.22
C VAL A 25 -14.72 -11.87 -0.23
N GLY A 26 -14.07 -12.12 0.90
CA GLY A 26 -14.44 -13.18 1.83
C GLY A 26 -14.39 -12.75 3.30
N GLU A 27 -14.80 -13.67 4.18
CA GLU A 27 -14.82 -13.47 5.64
C GLU A 27 -15.60 -12.21 6.07
N GLN A 28 -15.02 -11.32 6.86
CA GLN A 28 -15.64 -10.09 7.34
C GLN A 28 -15.13 -8.86 6.56
N ALA A 29 -14.59 -9.08 5.35
CA ALA A 29 -14.07 -8.00 4.52
C ALA A 29 -15.17 -7.03 4.12
N ARG A 30 -14.80 -5.77 3.96
CA ARG A 30 -15.69 -4.68 3.60
C ARG A 30 -15.18 -4.00 2.35
N VAL A 31 -16.00 -3.91 1.32
CA VAL A 31 -15.78 -3.06 0.15
C VAL A 31 -16.91 -2.04 0.13
N LEU A 32 -16.59 -0.79 0.45
CA LEU A 32 -17.57 0.28 0.69
C LEU A 32 -17.33 1.44 -0.29
N ASP A 33 -18.27 2.39 -0.30
CA ASP A 33 -18.25 3.58 -1.15
C ASP A 33 -17.98 3.20 -2.62
N HIS A 34 -17.05 3.85 -3.31
CA HIS A 34 -16.60 3.50 -4.66
C HIS A 34 -15.39 2.56 -4.68
N GLY A 35 -15.16 1.81 -3.60
CA GLY A 35 -14.09 0.82 -3.50
C GLY A 35 -14.20 -0.25 -4.58
N ARG A 36 -13.05 -0.68 -5.12
CA ARG A 36 -12.99 -1.62 -6.26
C ARG A 36 -12.06 -2.79 -5.98
N VAL A 37 -12.54 -4.00 -6.25
CA VAL A 37 -11.73 -5.23 -6.31
C VAL A 37 -11.92 -5.84 -7.69
N SER A 38 -10.83 -6.13 -8.39
CA SER A 38 -10.89 -6.58 -9.78
C SER A 38 -9.79 -7.59 -10.12
N GLY A 39 -9.87 -8.22 -11.30
CA GLY A 39 -8.88 -9.21 -11.73
C GLY A 39 -8.97 -10.47 -10.87
N ARG A 40 -7.86 -10.89 -10.24
CA ARG A 40 -7.79 -11.98 -9.26
C ARG A 40 -7.53 -11.45 -7.84
N GLY A 41 -7.86 -10.17 -7.59
CA GLY A 41 -7.62 -9.52 -6.31
C GLY A 41 -8.41 -10.19 -5.19
N ARG A 42 -7.76 -10.39 -4.04
CA ARG A 42 -8.34 -11.09 -2.88
C ARG A 42 -8.44 -10.13 -1.70
N VAL A 43 -9.63 -10.03 -1.11
CA VAL A 43 -9.87 -9.25 0.11
C VAL A 43 -10.52 -10.14 1.16
N ALA A 44 -9.86 -10.34 2.30
CA ALA A 44 -10.28 -11.29 3.33
C ALA A 44 -10.07 -10.74 4.75
N GLY A 45 -10.35 -11.53 5.78
CA GLY A 45 -10.28 -11.07 7.16
C GLY A 45 -11.32 -10.00 7.49
N ARG A 46 -10.90 -8.95 8.19
CA ARG A 46 -11.64 -7.71 8.47
C ARG A 46 -11.11 -6.54 7.63
N ALA A 47 -10.48 -6.82 6.48
CA ALA A 47 -9.93 -5.80 5.61
C ALA A 47 -11.03 -4.86 5.09
N CYS A 48 -10.66 -3.61 4.83
CA CYS A 48 -11.60 -2.59 4.38
C CYS A 48 -11.06 -1.84 3.15
N ILE A 49 -11.77 -1.94 2.03
CA ILE A 49 -11.53 -1.15 0.82
C ILE A 49 -12.66 -0.12 0.74
N LYS A 50 -12.34 1.17 0.74
CA LYS A 50 -13.35 2.24 0.78
C LYS A 50 -12.92 3.47 -0.02
N ASP A 51 -13.73 4.52 -0.01
CA ASP A 51 -13.57 5.70 -0.86
C ASP A 51 -13.45 5.33 -2.35
N ARG A 52 -12.27 5.48 -2.98
CA ARG A 52 -11.95 5.07 -4.35
C ARG A 52 -10.77 4.10 -4.39
N GLY A 53 -10.48 3.45 -3.26
CA GLY A 53 -9.40 2.47 -3.11
C GLY A 53 -9.58 1.28 -4.05
N ARG A 54 -8.48 0.77 -4.61
CA ARG A 54 -8.50 -0.27 -5.65
C ARG A 54 -7.57 -1.41 -5.30
N VAL A 55 -8.07 -2.63 -5.45
CA VAL A 55 -7.31 -3.87 -5.41
C VAL A 55 -7.48 -4.58 -6.75
N ALA A 56 -6.37 -4.92 -7.40
CA ALA A 56 -6.37 -5.55 -8.71
C ALA A 56 -5.22 -6.57 -8.86
N GLY A 57 -5.13 -7.25 -10.01
CA GLY A 57 -4.08 -8.24 -10.25
C GLY A 57 -4.27 -9.48 -9.38
N GLN A 58 -3.20 -10.01 -8.79
CA GLN A 58 -3.21 -11.08 -7.79
C GLN A 58 -3.03 -10.54 -6.36
N ALA A 59 -3.24 -9.23 -6.15
CA ALA A 59 -2.99 -8.60 -4.87
C ALA A 59 -3.91 -9.15 -3.78
N GLU A 60 -3.38 -9.26 -2.56
CA GLU A 60 -4.10 -9.77 -1.39
C GLU A 60 -4.13 -8.70 -0.29
N VAL A 61 -5.33 -8.37 0.20
CA VAL A 61 -5.55 -7.48 1.35
C VAL A 61 -6.31 -8.25 2.41
N ARG A 62 -5.69 -8.47 3.58
CA ARG A 62 -6.28 -9.31 4.64
C ARG A 62 -6.10 -8.73 6.03
N GLU A 63 -6.57 -9.47 7.02
CA GLU A 63 -6.52 -9.10 8.45
C GLU A 63 -7.29 -7.80 8.73
N ARG A 64 -6.66 -6.72 9.22
CA ARG A 64 -7.34 -5.43 9.50
C ARG A 64 -6.89 -4.32 8.55
N ALA A 65 -6.25 -4.67 7.45
CA ALA A 65 -5.70 -3.70 6.51
C ALA A 65 -6.79 -2.81 5.89
N VAL A 66 -6.43 -1.55 5.64
CA VAL A 66 -7.31 -0.56 5.03
C VAL A 66 -6.69 -0.02 3.75
N VAL A 67 -7.47 0.01 2.67
CA VAL A 67 -7.13 0.71 1.42
C VAL A 67 -8.21 1.75 1.15
N SER A 68 -7.83 3.02 1.06
CA SER A 68 -8.75 4.16 1.00
C SER A 68 -8.18 5.32 0.19
N GLY A 69 -8.93 6.43 0.07
CA GLY A 69 -8.59 7.50 -0.88
C GLY A 69 -8.66 7.02 -2.34
N ASN A 70 -7.67 7.38 -3.15
CA ASN A 70 -7.45 6.87 -4.51
C ASN A 70 -6.35 5.79 -4.57
N ALA A 71 -6.00 5.17 -3.44
CA ALA A 71 -4.90 4.22 -3.39
C ALA A 71 -5.12 3.01 -4.31
N TRP A 72 -4.03 2.47 -4.85
CA TRP A 72 -4.07 1.34 -5.78
C TRP A 72 -3.07 0.26 -5.41
N VAL A 73 -3.58 -0.91 -5.02
CA VAL A 73 -2.82 -2.11 -4.73
C VAL A 73 -3.01 -3.08 -5.90
N TYR A 74 -1.93 -3.53 -6.55
CA TYR A 74 -2.01 -4.38 -7.73
C TYR A 74 -0.81 -5.32 -7.87
N GLU A 75 -0.77 -6.09 -8.97
CA GLU A 75 0.22 -7.18 -9.19
C GLU A 75 0.13 -8.23 -8.07
N ASN A 76 1.22 -8.58 -7.38
CA ASN A 76 1.26 -9.64 -6.37
C ASN A 76 1.33 -9.07 -4.94
N ALA A 77 0.98 -7.80 -4.76
CA ALA A 77 1.22 -7.11 -3.50
C ALA A 77 0.38 -7.71 -2.36
N LEU A 78 0.98 -7.85 -1.19
CA LEU A 78 0.35 -8.39 0.01
C LEU A 78 0.27 -7.31 1.09
N ILE A 79 -0.96 -6.96 1.48
CA ILE A 79 -1.26 -6.04 2.58
C ILE A 79 -1.92 -6.82 3.71
N LYS A 80 -1.36 -6.78 4.91
CA LYS A 80 -1.86 -7.47 6.11
C LYS A 80 -1.62 -6.65 7.38
N GLY A 81 -1.91 -7.19 8.55
CA GLY A 81 -1.85 -6.45 9.82
C GLY A 81 -2.95 -5.40 9.95
N SER A 82 -2.60 -4.28 10.56
CA SER A 82 -3.41 -3.05 10.64
C SER A 82 -2.93 -1.99 9.64
N ALA A 83 -2.26 -2.41 8.55
CA ALA A 83 -1.65 -1.47 7.60
C ALA A 83 -2.71 -0.59 6.90
N GLU A 84 -2.38 0.69 6.72
CA GLU A 84 -3.24 1.68 6.09
C GLU A 84 -2.58 2.20 4.81
N ILE A 85 -3.22 1.99 3.66
CA ILE A 85 -2.84 2.56 2.36
C ILE A 85 -3.89 3.60 1.97
N THR A 86 -3.47 4.84 1.77
CA THR A 86 -4.35 6.01 1.69
C THR A 86 -3.93 6.97 0.57
N ASP A 87 -4.70 8.04 0.36
CA ASP A 87 -4.44 9.09 -0.62
C ASP A 87 -4.24 8.55 -2.06
N ASN A 88 -3.16 8.88 -2.76
CA ASN A 88 -2.87 8.42 -4.12
C ASN A 88 -1.70 7.41 -4.14
N ALA A 89 -1.52 6.66 -3.06
CA ALA A 89 -0.44 5.68 -2.96
C ALA A 89 -0.67 4.47 -3.87
N CYS A 90 0.39 4.01 -4.54
CA CYS A 90 0.42 2.79 -5.33
C CYS A 90 1.32 1.75 -4.65
N VAL A 91 0.86 0.51 -4.54
CA VAL A 91 1.63 -0.64 -4.03
C VAL A 91 1.56 -1.77 -5.06
N PHE A 92 2.71 -2.27 -5.50
CA PHE A 92 2.78 -3.21 -6.63
C PHE A 92 3.96 -4.19 -6.51
N GLY A 93 4.08 -5.09 -7.50
CA GLY A 93 4.93 -6.28 -7.52
C GLY A 93 4.69 -7.18 -6.32
N ASP A 94 5.75 -7.79 -5.79
CA ASP A 94 5.74 -8.70 -4.64
C ASP A 94 5.92 -7.95 -3.30
N ALA A 95 5.49 -6.69 -3.22
CA ALA A 95 5.58 -5.89 -1.99
C ALA A 95 4.78 -6.51 -0.84
N VAL A 96 5.33 -6.48 0.38
CA VAL A 96 4.67 -6.96 1.59
C VAL A 96 4.56 -5.84 2.62
N ILE A 97 3.34 -5.38 2.85
CA ILE A 97 3.01 -4.37 3.86
C ILE A 97 2.25 -5.04 5.01
N SER A 98 2.71 -4.83 6.23
CA SER A 98 2.21 -5.53 7.42
C SER A 98 2.34 -4.68 8.68
N GLY A 99 1.90 -5.24 9.82
CA GLY A 99 1.85 -4.55 11.10
C GLY A 99 1.04 -3.25 11.02
N ASP A 100 1.54 -2.17 11.61
CA ASP A 100 0.83 -0.87 11.68
C ASP A 100 1.39 0.17 10.69
N ALA A 101 1.87 -0.27 9.53
CA ALA A 101 2.42 0.62 8.50
C ALA A 101 1.37 1.61 7.97
N ARG A 102 1.76 2.87 7.73
CA ARG A 102 0.90 3.91 7.15
C ARG A 102 1.51 4.49 5.89
N ILE A 103 0.86 4.30 4.75
CA ILE A 103 1.34 4.73 3.44
C ILE A 103 0.31 5.67 2.85
N GLY A 104 0.72 6.90 2.53
CA GLY A 104 -0.16 7.96 2.02
C GLY A 104 0.56 8.90 1.06
N GLY A 105 -0.08 10.01 0.71
CA GLY A 105 0.39 10.96 -0.30
C GLY A 105 0.45 10.37 -1.71
N PHE A 106 1.59 10.55 -2.38
CA PHE A 106 1.87 10.05 -3.75
C PHE A 106 2.95 8.96 -3.73
N ALA A 107 2.88 8.05 -2.75
CA ALA A 107 3.84 6.97 -2.61
C ALA A 107 3.71 5.93 -3.74
N ASN A 108 4.84 5.37 -4.17
CA ASN A 108 4.97 4.27 -5.10
C ASN A 108 5.85 3.22 -4.41
N VAL A 109 5.23 2.14 -3.96
CA VAL A 109 5.87 1.08 -3.19
C VAL A 109 6.18 -0.07 -4.14
N GLY A 110 7.48 -0.27 -4.38
CA GLY A 110 7.98 -1.09 -5.46
C GLY A 110 7.99 -2.60 -5.17
N PRO A 111 8.42 -3.39 -6.15
CA PRO A 111 8.03 -4.80 -6.33
C PRO A 111 8.60 -5.78 -5.31
N ARG A 112 9.42 -5.36 -4.34
CA ARG A 112 9.99 -6.24 -3.30
C ARG A 112 10.04 -5.57 -1.92
N ALA A 113 9.36 -4.44 -1.76
CA ALA A 113 9.41 -3.69 -0.50
C ALA A 113 8.80 -4.49 0.65
N ARG A 114 9.45 -4.49 1.83
CA ARG A 114 8.91 -5.09 3.06
C ARG A 114 8.75 -4.02 4.12
N ILE A 115 7.51 -3.75 4.54
CA ILE A 115 7.18 -2.65 5.46
C ILE A 115 6.30 -3.19 6.58
N LYS A 116 6.69 -2.93 7.84
CA LYS A 116 6.05 -3.58 9.02
C LYS A 116 5.47 -2.62 10.08
N GLN A 117 5.88 -1.35 10.13
CA GLN A 117 5.53 -0.43 11.24
C GLN A 117 5.45 1.03 10.78
N SER A 118 4.72 1.86 11.53
CA SER A 118 4.52 3.29 11.25
C SER A 118 5.82 4.11 11.20
N ASP A 119 6.92 3.61 11.79
CA ASP A 119 8.20 4.32 11.80
C ASP A 119 8.97 4.25 10.49
N HIS A 120 8.60 3.33 9.60
CA HIS A 120 9.32 3.10 8.35
C HIS A 120 8.81 3.96 7.20
N VAL A 121 7.57 4.47 7.27
CA VAL A 121 7.03 5.37 6.27
C VAL A 121 5.91 6.20 6.88
N VAL A 122 6.08 7.52 6.87
CA VAL A 122 4.97 8.48 6.90
C VAL A 122 5.35 9.56 5.88
N VAL A 123 4.61 9.64 4.77
CA VAL A 123 4.84 10.67 3.74
C VAL A 123 3.69 11.67 3.78
N TYR A 124 3.97 12.86 4.31
CA TYR A 124 3.13 14.04 4.12
C TYR A 124 4.00 15.24 3.75
N GLY A 125 3.60 15.99 2.73
CA GLY A 125 4.25 17.26 2.39
C GLY A 125 3.80 17.86 1.05
N PRO A 126 3.36 19.13 1.00
CA PRO A 126 3.13 19.82 -0.26
C PRO A 126 4.47 20.00 -1.01
N GLY A 127 4.53 19.50 -2.26
CA GLY A 127 5.71 19.63 -3.13
C GLY A 127 6.58 18.39 -3.27
N VAL A 128 6.15 17.25 -2.73
CA VAL A 128 6.75 15.94 -3.00
C VAL A 128 5.97 15.23 -4.11
N THR A 129 6.56 15.07 -5.29
CA THR A 129 5.82 14.56 -6.47
C THR A 129 5.81 13.04 -6.57
N THR A 130 6.73 12.33 -5.91
CA THR A 130 6.79 10.87 -5.93
C THR A 130 7.61 10.40 -4.74
N VAL A 131 7.12 9.42 -3.99
CA VAL A 131 7.93 8.74 -2.98
C VAL A 131 8.12 7.29 -3.39
N LYS A 132 9.35 6.86 -3.68
CA LYS A 132 9.66 5.47 -4.03
C LYS A 132 10.27 4.76 -2.83
N LEU A 133 9.64 3.65 -2.44
CA LEU A 133 10.12 2.81 -1.35
C LEU A 133 10.79 1.57 -1.91
N VAL A 134 12.05 1.34 -1.50
CA VAL A 134 12.86 0.18 -1.89
C VAL A 134 13.47 -0.43 -0.64
N ASP A 135 13.33 -1.75 -0.50
CA ASP A 135 14.06 -2.54 0.49
C ASP A 135 15.24 -3.21 -0.24
N PRO A 136 16.49 -2.78 -0.03
CA PRO A 136 17.62 -3.29 -0.80
C PRO A 136 18.21 -4.59 -0.26
N ARG A 137 17.88 -4.98 0.97
CA ARG A 137 18.57 -6.09 1.66
C ARG A 137 17.64 -6.67 2.71
N ASN A 138 16.83 -7.64 2.29
CA ASN A 138 16.14 -8.46 3.26
C ASN A 138 17.18 -9.31 4.00
N ASP A 139 17.42 -8.99 5.27
CA ASP A 139 17.68 -9.92 6.37
C ASP A 139 17.61 -9.09 7.68
N ASP A 140 16.44 -9.07 8.31
CA ASP A 140 16.18 -8.63 9.69
C ASP A 140 16.66 -7.23 10.16
N GLY A 141 16.56 -6.20 9.31
CA GLY A 141 16.89 -4.80 9.65
C GLY A 141 15.74 -3.78 9.50
N PRO A 142 15.64 -2.72 10.35
CA PRO A 142 14.49 -1.82 10.43
C PRO A 142 14.51 -0.62 9.46
N ASP A 143 15.24 -0.63 8.35
CA ASP A 143 15.37 0.62 7.57
C ASP A 143 15.04 0.46 6.07
N VAL A 144 13.87 1.00 5.69
CA VAL A 144 13.39 1.11 4.30
C VAL A 144 14.03 2.32 3.64
N TRP A 145 14.51 2.18 2.40
CA TRP A 145 14.94 3.33 1.62
C TRP A 145 13.75 4.04 1.01
N THR A 146 13.72 5.36 1.20
CA THR A 146 12.70 6.24 0.66
C THR A 146 13.37 7.28 -0.21
N ALA A 147 12.99 7.39 -1.48
CA ALA A 147 13.43 8.47 -2.33
C ALA A 147 12.29 9.36 -2.79
N TYR A 148 12.48 10.66 -2.81
CA TYR A 148 11.46 11.58 -3.25
C TYR A 148 11.99 12.84 -3.92
N ARG A 149 11.24 13.36 -4.88
CA ARG A 149 11.60 14.57 -5.63
C ARG A 149 11.05 15.81 -4.94
N THR A 150 11.87 16.84 -4.81
CA THR A 150 11.50 18.15 -4.26
C THR A 150 11.41 19.20 -5.36
N ARG A 151 10.57 20.23 -5.16
CA ARG A 151 10.41 21.34 -6.11
C ARG A 151 11.68 22.19 -6.33
N LYS A 152 12.58 22.25 -5.33
CA LYS A 152 13.76 23.12 -5.35
C LYS A 152 15.09 22.39 -5.62
N ASP A 153 15.26 21.13 -5.17
CA ASP A 153 16.61 20.55 -4.97
C ASP A 153 16.83 19.14 -5.56
N GLY A 154 16.00 18.68 -6.49
CA GLY A 154 16.16 17.34 -7.09
C GLY A 154 15.69 16.20 -6.19
N VAL A 155 16.33 15.02 -6.32
CA VAL A 155 15.96 13.78 -5.61
C VAL A 155 16.63 13.71 -4.24
N ARG A 156 15.85 13.51 -3.19
CA ARG A 156 16.31 13.23 -1.82
C ARG A 156 16.13 11.76 -1.50
N VAL A 157 17.04 11.19 -0.71
CA VAL A 157 16.95 9.81 -0.22
C VAL A 157 17.06 9.77 1.30
N MET A 158 16.27 8.89 1.90
CA MET A 158 16.22 8.61 3.32
C MET A 158 16.39 7.11 3.54
N LEU A 159 17.02 6.75 4.65
CA LEU A 159 17.02 5.40 5.21
C LEU A 159 16.27 5.47 6.55
N GLY A 160 15.05 4.93 6.59
CA GLY A 160 14.10 5.21 7.67
C GLY A 160 13.87 6.73 7.81
N ARG A 161 14.11 7.28 9.01
CA ARG A 161 13.99 8.72 9.30
C ARG A 161 15.27 9.53 9.02
N ARG A 162 16.35 8.89 8.56
CA ARG A 162 17.67 9.53 8.40
C ARG A 162 17.90 9.92 6.94
N ARG A 163 18.25 11.20 6.69
CA ARG A 163 18.70 11.64 5.37
C ARG A 163 20.03 10.98 5.01
N LYS A 164 20.15 10.50 3.77
CA LYS A 164 21.36 9.91 3.21
C LYS A 164 21.79 10.66 1.95
N LYS A 165 23.05 10.47 1.51
CA LYS A 165 23.49 10.98 0.21
C LYS A 165 22.88 10.11 -0.89
N LEU A 166 22.58 10.70 -2.04
CA LEU A 166 22.02 9.96 -3.18
C LEU A 166 22.97 8.86 -3.65
N ALA A 167 24.29 9.09 -3.64
CA ALA A 167 25.30 8.11 -4.01
C ALA A 167 25.36 6.88 -3.08
N ASP A 168 24.84 7.01 -1.85
CA ASP A 168 24.77 5.89 -0.89
C ASP A 168 23.52 5.03 -1.12
N ALA A 169 22.61 5.47 -2.00
CA ALA A 169 21.37 4.77 -2.25
C ALA A 169 21.61 3.48 -3.07
N PRO A 170 20.78 2.45 -2.85
CA PRO A 170 20.81 1.23 -3.63
C PRO A 170 20.62 1.50 -5.13
N GLU A 171 21.29 0.71 -5.97
CA GLU A 171 21.22 0.88 -7.43
C GLU A 171 19.77 0.73 -7.95
N GLU A 172 18.93 -0.12 -7.34
CA GLU A 172 17.52 -0.22 -7.73
C GLU A 172 16.76 1.07 -7.44
N LEU A 173 17.04 1.72 -6.30
CA LEU A 173 16.45 3.02 -5.97
C LEU A 173 16.93 4.10 -6.93
N LEU A 174 18.22 4.09 -7.28
CA LEU A 174 18.82 4.99 -8.25
C LEU A 174 18.19 4.84 -9.64
N LYS A 175 18.03 3.61 -10.13
CA LYS A 175 17.30 3.30 -11.38
C LYS A 175 15.88 3.85 -11.32
N LEU A 176 15.19 3.67 -10.20
CA LEU A 176 13.82 4.15 -10.08
C LEU A 176 13.70 5.68 -10.06
N VAL A 177 14.65 6.42 -9.50
CA VAL A 177 14.58 7.90 -9.42
C VAL A 177 15.16 8.64 -10.61
N THR A 178 15.96 7.96 -11.43
CA THR A 178 16.63 8.54 -12.62
C THR A 178 15.74 8.54 -13.88
N TRP A 179 14.70 7.69 -13.93
CA TRP A 179 13.75 7.57 -15.06
C TRP A 179 12.73 8.72 -15.21
N THR A 180 12.97 9.89 -14.61
CA THR A 180 12.13 11.10 -14.80
C THR A 180 13.01 12.30 -15.14
N LYS A 181 13.86 12.14 -16.15
CA LYS A 181 14.29 13.25 -17.01
C LYS A 181 13.64 13.06 -18.37
N VAL A 182 12.39 13.48 -18.47
CA VAL A 182 11.78 13.99 -19.71
C VAL A 182 10.98 15.21 -19.30
#